data_AF-A0A8K0CPA9-F1
#
_entry.id   AF-A0A8K0CPA9-F1
#
_cell.length_a   1.000
_cell.length_b   1.000
_cell.length_c   1.000
_cell.angle_alpha   90.00
_cell.angle_beta   90.00
_cell.angle_gamma   90.00
#
_symmetry.space_group_name_H-M   'P 1'
#
loop_
_entity.id
_entity.type
_entity.pdbx_description
1 polymer ?
#
loop_
_entity_poly.entity_id
_entity_poly.type
_entity_poly.pdbx_seq_one_letter_code
_entity_poly.pdbx_strand_id
1 'polypeptide(L)'
;MTKPIFNPILSQNFYLKCRGDTSELQSIACQLIFNMKSVAVFLFALLVGALGYNWDHEELECVDEQKLDKAEIEELNDPWEKPTPEDNKVLNDLLECSWKTLGMLNDNGEINWDKILENVGEEIKKNIEQDHSDSGIRTSIVTAGMFQGAVNECREQGFHGSTPGQTAAKAQNCVGEKLGAGISI
;
A
#
# COMPACT_ATOMS: atom_id res chain seq x y z
N MET A 1 -23.20 -22.94 3.02
CA MET A 1 -23.95 -21.67 3.15
C MET A 1 -24.40 -21.51 4.59
N THR A 2 -23.71 -20.67 5.35
CA THR A 2 -24.07 -20.29 6.72
C THR A 2 -23.52 -18.89 6.96
N LYS A 3 -24.42 -17.90 7.08
CA LYS A 3 -24.11 -16.52 7.50
C LYS A 3 -24.05 -16.47 9.04
N PRO A 4 -23.13 -15.72 9.66
CA PRO A 4 -23.22 -15.43 11.08
C PRO A 4 -24.19 -14.26 11.35
N ILE A 5 -24.99 -14.44 12.41
CA ILE A 5 -25.98 -13.51 12.97
C ILE A 5 -25.30 -12.68 14.07
N PHE A 6 -25.44 -11.36 14.02
CA PHE A 6 -24.98 -10.43 15.06
C PHE A 6 -26.05 -10.29 16.16
N ASN A 7 -25.67 -10.46 17.43
CA ASN A 7 -26.58 -10.36 18.59
C ASN A 7 -26.22 -9.13 19.47
N PRO A 8 -27.09 -8.11 19.63
CA PRO A 8 -26.73 -6.78 20.14
C PRO A 8 -26.79 -6.60 21.67
N ILE A 9 -26.73 -7.67 22.48
CA ILE A 9 -27.02 -7.61 23.93
C ILE A 9 -25.79 -7.28 24.80
N LEU A 10 -24.60 -7.11 24.22
CA LEU A 10 -23.38 -6.82 25.00
C LEU A 10 -23.10 -5.32 25.24
N SER A 11 -23.87 -4.40 24.64
CA SER A 11 -23.58 -2.95 24.73
C SER A 11 -24.23 -2.22 25.91
N GLN A 12 -25.18 -2.82 26.63
CA GLN A 12 -25.93 -2.11 27.68
C GLN A 12 -25.43 -2.35 29.12
N ASN A 13 -24.55 -3.31 29.37
CA ASN A 13 -24.05 -3.60 30.73
C ASN A 13 -22.87 -2.74 31.20
N PHE A 14 -22.30 -1.87 30.34
CA PHE A 14 -21.16 -1.03 30.73
C PHE A 14 -21.56 0.31 31.37
N TYR A 15 -22.79 0.78 31.15
CA TYR A 15 -23.18 2.13 31.55
C TYR A 15 -23.55 2.30 33.03
N LEU A 16 -23.80 1.21 33.76
CA LEU A 16 -24.32 1.28 35.14
C LEU A 16 -23.28 1.07 36.25
N LYS A 17 -21.99 0.90 35.92
CA LYS A 17 -20.96 0.56 36.94
C LYS A 17 -20.11 1.73 37.45
N CYS A 18 -20.41 2.98 37.09
CA CYS A 18 -19.59 4.14 37.48
C CYS A 18 -20.23 5.07 38.55
N ARG A 19 -21.24 4.63 39.32
CA ARG A 19 -21.95 5.52 40.24
C ARG A 19 -22.06 5.08 41.70
N GLY A 20 -21.23 4.15 42.17
CA GLY A 20 -21.23 3.76 43.58
C GLY A 20 -19.83 3.40 44.10
N ASP A 21 -19.41 4.16 45.12
CA ASP A 21 -18.34 3.91 46.09
C ASP A 21 -16.85 4.16 45.73
N THR A 22 -16.49 5.43 45.90
CA THR A 22 -15.36 5.97 46.70
C THR A 22 -14.01 5.22 46.71
N SER A 23 -13.17 5.57 45.75
CA SER A 23 -11.73 5.73 45.96
C SER A 23 -11.22 6.88 45.08
N GLU A 24 -10.24 7.66 45.53
CA GLU A 24 -9.63 8.76 44.73
C GLU A 24 -9.10 8.26 43.37
N LEU A 25 -8.77 6.97 43.28
CA LEU A 25 -8.40 6.29 42.03
C LEU A 25 -9.51 6.28 40.96
N GLN A 26 -10.80 6.28 41.33
CA GLN A 26 -11.90 6.30 40.37
C GLN A 26 -12.21 7.70 39.83
N SER A 27 -11.89 8.76 40.56
CA SER A 27 -12.07 10.15 40.09
C SER A 27 -11.09 10.49 38.94
N ILE A 28 -9.85 10.03 39.07
CA ILE A 28 -8.80 10.17 38.03
C ILE A 28 -9.14 9.32 36.79
N ALA A 29 -9.69 8.11 36.98
CA ALA A 29 -10.13 7.27 35.88
C ALA A 29 -11.26 7.91 35.05
N CYS A 30 -12.21 8.62 35.69
CA CYS A 30 -13.28 9.33 34.98
C CYS A 30 -12.81 10.59 34.23
N GLN A 31 -11.81 11.33 34.75
CA GLN A 31 -11.22 12.46 34.03
C GLN A 31 -10.29 12.03 32.88
N LEU A 32 -9.65 10.86 32.98
CA LEU A 32 -8.94 10.25 31.85
C LEU A 32 -9.90 9.83 30.74
N ILE A 33 -11.10 9.33 31.07
CA ILE A 33 -12.12 8.96 30.08
C ILE A 33 -12.70 10.18 29.35
N PHE A 34 -12.81 11.34 30.02
CA PHE A 34 -13.23 12.58 29.34
C PHE A 34 -12.15 13.16 28.41
N ASN A 35 -10.85 12.99 28.72
CA ASN A 35 -9.76 13.37 27.83
C ASN A 35 -9.52 12.35 26.69
N MET A 36 -9.91 11.08 26.87
CA MET A 36 -9.78 10.07 25.83
C MET A 36 -10.69 10.31 24.62
N LYS A 37 -11.80 11.05 24.76
CA LYS A 37 -12.64 11.37 23.60
C LYS A 37 -12.05 12.47 22.72
N SER A 38 -11.33 13.43 23.28
CA SER A 38 -10.70 14.51 22.49
C SER A 38 -9.36 14.09 21.89
N VAL A 39 -8.61 13.20 22.55
CA VAL A 39 -7.39 12.60 21.98
C VAL A 39 -7.74 11.57 20.90
N ALA A 40 -8.82 10.80 21.06
CA ALA A 40 -9.29 9.89 20.02
C ALA A 40 -9.80 10.62 18.77
N VAL A 41 -10.40 11.81 18.90
CA VAL A 41 -10.83 12.61 17.73
C VAL A 41 -9.63 13.29 17.05
N PHE A 42 -8.56 13.64 17.77
CA PHE A 42 -7.30 14.10 17.17
C PHE A 42 -6.47 12.96 16.55
N LEU A 43 -6.51 11.75 17.13
CA LEU A 43 -5.96 10.54 16.51
C LEU A 43 -6.80 10.14 15.29
N PHE A 44 -8.12 10.31 15.31
CA PHE A 44 -8.98 10.08 14.15
C PHE A 44 -8.78 11.14 13.07
N ALA A 45 -8.42 12.38 13.38
CA ALA A 45 -8.05 13.39 12.38
C ALA A 45 -6.62 13.23 11.83
N LEU A 46 -5.75 12.48 12.51
CA LEU A 46 -4.46 12.00 11.97
C LEU A 46 -4.59 10.64 11.25
N LEU A 47 -5.61 9.84 11.59
CA LEU A 47 -6.05 8.64 10.86
C LEU A 47 -6.95 8.97 9.65
N VAL A 48 -7.59 10.16 9.65
CA VAL A 48 -8.43 10.74 8.58
C VAL A 48 -7.80 12.02 8.01
N GLY A 49 -6.52 12.26 8.30
CA GLY A 49 -5.55 12.50 7.22
C GLY A 49 -5.36 11.16 6.50
N ALA A 50 -6.42 10.62 5.89
CA ALA A 50 -6.73 10.90 4.49
C ALA A 50 -5.74 10.08 3.65
N LEU A 51 -5.81 8.75 3.77
CA LEU A 51 -6.58 7.88 2.86
C LEU A 51 -6.09 7.90 1.40
N GLY A 52 -4.95 8.52 1.13
CA GLY A 52 -4.25 8.35 -0.14
C GLY A 52 -3.15 7.34 0.02
N TYR A 53 -3.09 6.39 -0.89
CA TYR A 53 -1.85 5.82 -1.38
C TYR A 53 -0.69 6.83 -1.19
N ASN A 54 0.41 6.45 -0.53
CA ASN A 54 1.62 7.29 -0.50
C ASN A 54 2.23 7.21 -1.89
N TRP A 55 1.61 7.93 -2.82
CA TRP A 55 2.08 8.11 -4.18
C TRP A 55 3.51 8.63 -4.12
N ASP A 56 4.41 7.94 -4.82
CA ASP A 56 5.73 8.50 -5.03
C ASP A 56 5.59 9.81 -5.82
N HIS A 57 6.54 10.72 -5.68
CA HIS A 57 6.47 12.06 -6.28
C HIS A 57 6.20 11.97 -7.79
N GLU A 58 6.82 11.00 -8.45
CA GLU A 58 6.74 10.72 -9.87
C GLU A 58 5.33 10.28 -10.29
N GLU A 59 4.63 9.54 -9.43
CA GLU A 59 3.25 9.14 -9.72
C GLU A 59 2.28 10.29 -9.51
N LEU A 60 2.49 11.15 -8.50
CA LEU A 60 1.72 12.37 -8.33
C LEU A 60 1.85 13.31 -9.53
N GLU A 61 3.06 13.45 -10.07
CA GLU A 61 3.29 14.22 -11.29
C GLU A 61 2.47 13.65 -12.46
N CYS A 62 2.49 12.33 -12.66
CA CYS A 62 1.70 11.68 -13.71
C CYS A 62 0.20 11.88 -13.54
N VAL A 63 -0.32 11.76 -12.32
CA VAL A 63 -1.74 12.00 -12.02
C VAL A 63 -2.13 13.44 -12.37
N ASP A 64 -1.30 14.42 -11.98
CA ASP A 64 -1.57 15.83 -12.21
C ASP A 64 -1.42 16.21 -13.70
N GLU A 65 -0.41 15.69 -14.41
CA GLU A 65 -0.18 15.92 -15.84
C GLU A 65 -1.30 15.34 -16.71
N GLN A 66 -1.73 14.12 -16.41
CA GLN A 66 -2.77 13.43 -17.16
C GLN A 66 -4.19 13.75 -16.69
N LYS A 67 -4.32 14.51 -15.59
CA LYS A 67 -5.60 14.86 -14.95
C LYS A 67 -6.44 13.64 -14.60
N LEU A 68 -5.79 12.61 -14.04
CA LEU A 68 -6.45 11.38 -13.63
C LEU A 68 -7.26 11.61 -12.35
N ASP A 69 -8.36 10.87 -12.20
CA ASP A 69 -9.15 10.90 -10.98
C ASP A 69 -8.45 10.08 -9.89
N LYS A 70 -7.95 10.76 -8.85
CA LYS A 70 -7.26 10.13 -7.71
C LYS A 70 -8.12 9.07 -7.03
N ALA A 71 -9.44 9.29 -6.95
CA ALA A 71 -10.35 8.33 -6.32
C ALA A 71 -10.49 7.05 -7.14
N GLU A 72 -10.54 7.16 -8.47
CA GLU A 72 -10.58 6.00 -9.36
C GLU A 72 -9.31 5.16 -9.23
N ILE A 73 -8.16 5.81 -9.06
CA ILE A 73 -6.89 5.10 -8.94
C ILE A 73 -6.72 4.46 -7.56
N GLU A 74 -7.08 5.15 -6.47
CA GLU A 74 -7.00 4.62 -5.10
C GLU A 74 -7.85 3.37 -4.90
N GLU A 75 -9.02 3.28 -5.56
CA GLU A 75 -9.86 2.07 -5.52
C GLU A 75 -9.24 0.87 -6.26
N LEU A 76 -8.29 1.12 -7.16
CA LEU A 76 -7.71 0.15 -8.07
C LEU A 76 -6.31 -0.32 -7.67
N ASN A 77 -5.66 0.37 -6.72
CA ASN A 77 -4.23 0.25 -6.48
C ASN A 77 -3.90 -0.28 -5.07
N ASP A 78 -4.26 -1.53 -4.81
CA ASP A 78 -3.49 -2.38 -3.90
C ASP A 78 -2.77 -3.46 -4.73
N PRO A 79 -1.63 -3.10 -5.37
CA PRO A 79 -0.94 -3.97 -6.31
C PRO A 79 -0.35 -5.22 -5.65
N TRP A 80 -0.33 -5.26 -4.32
CA TRP A 80 0.19 -6.38 -3.54
C TRP A 80 -0.92 -7.31 -3.02
N GLU A 81 -2.16 -6.84 -2.92
CA GLU A 81 -3.31 -7.70 -2.61
C GLU A 81 -4.02 -8.24 -3.86
N LYS A 82 -4.01 -7.49 -4.97
CA LYS A 82 -4.72 -7.87 -6.20
C LYS A 82 -3.89 -7.57 -7.46
N PRO A 83 -3.98 -8.43 -8.49
CA PRO A 83 -3.44 -8.10 -9.80
C PRO A 83 -4.05 -6.81 -10.35
N THR A 84 -3.20 -5.98 -10.94
CA THR A 84 -3.59 -4.78 -11.67
C THR A 84 -4.49 -5.17 -12.86
N PRO A 85 -5.69 -4.57 -13.00
CA PRO A 85 -6.56 -4.76 -14.15
C PRO A 85 -5.89 -4.32 -15.47
N GLU A 86 -5.45 -5.29 -16.28
CA GLU A 86 -4.70 -5.02 -17.53
C GLU A 86 -5.53 -4.32 -18.62
N ASP A 87 -6.85 -4.33 -18.52
CA ASP A 87 -7.79 -3.69 -19.45
C ASP A 87 -8.26 -2.31 -18.99
N ASN A 88 -7.88 -1.87 -17.79
CA ASN A 88 -8.23 -0.55 -17.28
C ASN A 88 -7.34 0.52 -17.92
N LYS A 89 -7.97 1.39 -18.73
CA LYS A 89 -7.26 2.46 -19.44
C LYS A 89 -6.59 3.46 -18.50
N VAL A 90 -7.26 3.89 -17.45
CA VAL A 90 -6.76 4.91 -16.51
C VAL A 90 -5.50 4.41 -15.79
N LEU A 91 -5.52 3.16 -15.33
CA LEU A 91 -4.34 2.52 -14.72
C LEU A 91 -3.21 2.34 -15.72
N ASN A 92 -3.52 1.91 -16.94
CA ASN A 92 -2.50 1.75 -17.97
C ASN A 92 -1.84 3.10 -18.31
N ASP A 93 -2.61 4.18 -18.43
CA ASP A 93 -2.07 5.52 -18.70
C ASP A 93 -1.17 6.01 -17.55
N LEU A 94 -1.57 5.75 -16.30
CA LEU A 94 -0.78 6.04 -15.10
C LEU A 94 0.53 5.25 -15.09
N LEU A 95 0.47 3.92 -15.24
CA LEU A 95 1.63 3.04 -15.23
C LEU A 95 2.60 3.36 -16.37
N GLU A 96 2.07 3.68 -17.55
CA GLU A 96 2.92 4.12 -18.67
C GLU A 96 3.72 5.36 -18.29
N CYS A 97 3.07 6.35 -17.69
CA CYS A 97 3.76 7.58 -17.30
C CYS A 97 4.74 7.34 -16.17
N SER A 98 4.34 6.70 -15.07
CA SER A 98 5.22 6.51 -13.92
C SER A 98 6.44 5.65 -14.28
N TRP A 99 6.26 4.58 -15.05
CA TRP A 99 7.37 3.73 -15.47
C TRP A 99 8.29 4.43 -16.48
N LYS A 100 7.77 5.30 -17.36
CA LYS A 100 8.61 6.12 -18.24
C LYS A 100 9.40 7.16 -17.47
N THR A 101 8.77 7.86 -16.52
CA THR A 101 9.42 8.86 -15.66
C THR A 101 10.57 8.24 -14.87
N LEU A 102 10.37 7.03 -14.35
CA LEU A 102 11.38 6.28 -13.62
C LEU A 102 12.40 5.55 -14.52
N GLY A 103 12.27 5.65 -15.84
CA GLY A 103 13.14 5.00 -16.83
C GLY A 103 13.03 3.47 -16.90
N MET A 104 11.99 2.91 -16.27
CA MET A 104 11.68 1.47 -16.25
C MET A 104 10.99 1.01 -17.54
N LEU A 105 10.45 1.94 -18.33
CA LEU A 105 9.85 1.72 -19.63
C LEU A 105 10.39 2.76 -20.61
N ASN A 106 10.74 2.34 -21.83
CA ASN A 106 11.14 3.29 -22.88
C ASN A 106 9.93 3.79 -23.69
N ASP A 107 10.17 4.72 -24.62
CA ASP A 107 9.12 5.29 -25.48
C ASP A 107 8.40 4.25 -26.35
N ASN A 108 9.08 3.13 -26.66
CA ASN A 108 8.53 2.03 -27.44
C ASN A 108 7.74 1.02 -26.59
N GLY A 109 7.69 1.20 -25.26
CA GLY A 109 7.05 0.26 -24.35
C GLY A 109 7.87 -0.97 -24.02
N GLU A 110 9.19 -0.95 -24.24
CA GLU A 110 10.08 -2.02 -23.80
C GLU A 110 10.53 -1.78 -22.35
N ILE A 111 10.54 -2.85 -21.57
CA ILE A 111 10.87 -2.82 -20.14
C ILE A 111 12.38 -2.77 -19.95
N ASN A 112 12.84 -1.83 -19.14
CA ASN A 112 14.21 -1.73 -18.65
C ASN A 112 14.32 -2.39 -17.27
N TRP A 113 14.50 -3.71 -17.26
CA TRP A 113 14.61 -4.51 -16.03
C TRP A 113 15.77 -4.12 -15.13
N ASP A 114 16.86 -3.63 -15.71
CA ASP A 114 18.03 -3.21 -14.93
C ASP A 114 17.71 -1.94 -14.14
N LYS A 115 16.91 -1.02 -14.72
CA LYS A 115 16.43 0.17 -14.01
C LYS A 115 15.41 -0.15 -12.92
N ILE A 116 14.57 -1.17 -13.11
CA ILE A 116 13.67 -1.66 -12.05
C ILE A 116 14.47 -2.14 -10.83
N LEU A 117 15.53 -2.93 -11.05
CA LEU A 117 16.39 -3.42 -9.98
C LEU A 117 17.18 -2.28 -9.31
N GLU A 118 17.63 -1.30 -10.08
CA GLU A 118 18.31 -0.10 -9.57
C GLU A 118 17.38 0.69 -8.64
N ASN A 119 16.17 1.03 -9.08
CA ASN A 119 15.22 1.82 -8.30
C ASN A 119 14.86 1.12 -6.97
N VAL A 120 14.62 -0.20 -7.00
CA VAL A 120 14.35 -0.97 -5.77
C VAL A 120 15.57 -1.01 -4.85
N GLY A 121 16.78 -1.16 -5.42
CA GLY A 121 18.02 -1.09 -4.66
C GLY A 121 18.21 0.25 -3.93
N GLU A 122 17.85 1.37 -4.57
CA GLU A 122 17.88 2.70 -3.97
C GLU A 122 16.89 2.82 -2.80
N GLU A 123 15.67 2.31 -2.96
CA GLU A 123 14.66 2.34 -1.89
C GLU A 123 15.06 1.46 -0.70
N ILE A 124 15.64 0.28 -0.96
CA ILE A 124 16.20 -0.58 0.10
C ILE A 124 17.31 0.13 0.86
N LYS A 125 18.22 0.80 0.15
CA LYS A 125 19.31 1.55 0.77
C LYS A 125 18.76 2.66 1.67
N LYS A 126 17.78 3.42 1.19
CA LYS A 126 17.09 4.46 1.96
C LYS A 126 16.40 3.87 3.20
N ASN A 127 15.75 2.73 3.09
CA ASN A 127 15.13 2.04 4.23
C ASN A 127 16.17 1.60 5.29
N ILE A 128 17.33 1.08 4.86
CA ILE A 128 18.45 0.74 5.75
C ILE A 128 19.03 1.98 6.45
N GLU A 129 19.09 3.11 5.74
CA GLU A 129 19.54 4.39 6.29
C GLU A 129 18.54 4.98 7.30
N GLN A 130 17.27 4.61 7.24
CA GLN A 130 16.23 5.05 8.17
C GLN A 130 16.05 4.10 9.36
N ASP A 131 16.21 2.78 9.15
CA ASP A 131 16.15 1.76 10.18
C ASP A 131 17.52 1.06 10.37
N HIS A 132 18.27 1.58 11.34
CA HIS A 132 19.59 1.04 11.71
C HIS A 132 19.53 -0.20 12.61
N SER A 133 18.35 -0.76 12.88
CA SER A 133 18.27 -2.02 13.65
C SER A 133 18.81 -3.18 12.82
N ASP A 134 19.54 -4.10 13.45
CA ASP A 134 20.00 -5.34 12.77
C ASP A 134 18.84 -6.11 12.11
N SER A 135 17.66 -6.06 12.73
CA SER A 135 16.41 -6.63 12.19
C SER A 135 15.91 -5.92 10.94
N GLY A 136 15.94 -4.60 10.91
CA GLY A 136 15.52 -3.79 9.75
C GLY A 136 16.44 -3.99 8.57
N ILE A 137 17.75 -3.96 8.82
CA ILE A 137 18.78 -4.24 7.82
C ILE A 137 18.61 -5.64 7.24
N ARG A 138 18.49 -6.66 8.10
CA ARG A 138 18.33 -8.04 7.65
C ARG A 138 17.06 -8.24 6.83
N THR A 139 15.94 -7.67 7.28
CA THR A 139 14.67 -7.73 6.55
C THR A 139 14.81 -7.10 5.17
N SER A 140 15.40 -5.91 5.08
CA SER A 140 15.60 -5.18 3.82
C SER A 140 16.45 -5.98 2.82
N ILE A 141 17.53 -6.61 3.28
CA ILE A 141 18.40 -7.45 2.43
C ILE A 141 17.63 -8.70 1.92
N VAL A 142 16.85 -9.35 2.78
CA VAL A 142 16.06 -10.53 2.38
C VAL A 142 15.01 -10.14 1.34
N THR A 143 14.27 -9.05 1.57
CA THR A 143 13.28 -8.52 0.63
C THR A 143 13.91 -8.20 -0.72
N ALA A 144 15.11 -7.59 -0.72
CA ALA A 144 15.88 -7.32 -1.94
C ALA A 144 16.15 -8.58 -2.76
N GLY A 145 16.62 -9.64 -2.11
CA GLY A 145 16.91 -10.91 -2.76
C GLY A 145 15.67 -11.58 -3.35
N MET A 146 14.55 -11.53 -2.63
CA MET A 146 13.27 -12.04 -3.13
C MET A 146 12.77 -11.26 -4.35
N PHE A 147 12.82 -9.92 -4.28
CA PHE A 147 12.43 -9.05 -5.39
C PHE A 147 13.29 -9.28 -6.63
N GLN A 148 14.61 -9.35 -6.46
CA GLN A 148 15.53 -9.63 -7.55
C GLN A 148 15.24 -11.00 -8.19
N GLY A 149 14.95 -12.03 -7.38
CA GLY A 149 14.53 -13.34 -7.88
C GLY A 149 13.27 -13.26 -8.73
N ALA A 150 12.23 -12.60 -8.23
CA ALA A 150 10.97 -12.40 -8.95
C ALA A 150 11.16 -11.67 -10.28
N VAL A 151 11.93 -10.57 -10.29
CA VAL A 151 12.24 -9.81 -11.51
C VAL A 151 12.96 -10.66 -12.53
N ASN A 152 13.96 -11.45 -12.13
CA ASN A 152 14.70 -12.31 -13.04
C ASN A 152 13.80 -13.36 -13.68
N GLU A 153 12.90 -13.99 -12.91
CA GLU A 153 11.93 -14.95 -13.45
C GLU A 153 10.93 -14.29 -14.42
N CYS A 154 10.49 -13.08 -14.13
CA CYS A 154 9.55 -12.35 -14.97
C CYS A 154 10.22 -11.82 -16.26
N ARG A 155 11.49 -11.42 -16.19
CA ARG A 155 12.27 -10.94 -17.35
C ARG A 155 12.30 -11.95 -18.50
N GLU A 156 12.36 -13.23 -18.19
CA GLU A 156 12.42 -14.31 -19.18
C GLU A 156 11.11 -14.53 -19.95
N GLN A 157 9.98 -13.98 -19.47
CA GLN A 157 8.66 -14.20 -20.06
C GLN A 157 8.36 -13.31 -21.28
N GLY A 158 9.08 -12.20 -21.46
CA GLY A 158 8.91 -11.30 -22.61
C GLY A 158 7.52 -10.69 -22.73
N PHE A 159 7.17 -9.79 -21.80
CA PHE A 159 5.84 -9.16 -21.77
C PHE A 159 5.61 -8.19 -22.93
N HIS A 160 4.43 -8.31 -23.54
CA HIS A 160 3.91 -7.36 -24.50
C HIS A 160 2.40 -7.13 -24.28
N GLY A 161 2.03 -5.87 -24.14
CA GLY A 161 0.65 -5.38 -24.12
C GLY A 161 0.28 -4.69 -25.43
N SER A 162 -1.01 -4.37 -25.56
CA SER A 162 -1.52 -3.55 -26.67
C SER A 162 -1.11 -2.08 -26.55
N THR A 163 -0.75 -1.66 -25.32
CA THR A 163 -0.17 -0.36 -24.99
C THR A 163 1.08 -0.56 -24.10
N PRO A 164 1.97 0.44 -24.03
CA PRO A 164 3.09 0.43 -23.07
C PRO A 164 2.60 0.26 -21.62
N GLY A 165 1.54 0.97 -21.23
CA GLY A 165 0.91 0.81 -19.91
C GLY A 165 0.46 -0.62 -19.59
N GLN A 166 -0.18 -1.29 -20.55
CA GLN A 166 -0.57 -2.69 -20.38
C GLN A 166 0.65 -3.63 -20.28
N THR A 167 1.76 -3.28 -20.94
CA THR A 167 3.03 -4.02 -20.81
C THR A 167 3.59 -3.90 -19.39
N ALA A 168 3.56 -2.70 -18.82
CA ALA A 168 3.94 -2.44 -17.43
C ALA A 168 3.03 -3.20 -16.44
N ALA A 169 1.71 -3.15 -16.63
CA ALA A 169 0.75 -3.85 -15.78
C ALA A 169 1.01 -5.37 -15.74
N LYS A 170 1.24 -6.00 -16.90
CA LYS A 170 1.59 -7.43 -16.99
C LYS A 170 2.88 -7.77 -16.25
N ALA A 171 3.91 -6.96 -16.41
CA ALA A 171 5.19 -7.16 -15.74
C ALA A 171 5.06 -7.00 -14.23
N GLN A 172 4.34 -5.98 -13.76
CA GLN A 172 4.03 -5.76 -12.35
C GLN A 172 3.27 -6.94 -11.75
N ASN A 173 2.24 -7.42 -12.44
CA ASN A 173 1.44 -8.58 -12.00
C ASN A 173 2.29 -9.84 -11.87
N CYS A 174 3.20 -10.10 -12.81
CA CYS A 174 4.13 -11.22 -12.70
C CYS A 174 5.01 -11.10 -11.45
N VAL A 175 5.64 -9.94 -11.23
CA VAL A 175 6.51 -9.73 -10.07
C VAL A 175 5.73 -9.89 -8.77
N GLY A 176 4.52 -9.33 -8.71
CA GLY A 176 3.59 -9.50 -7.60
C GLY A 176 3.29 -10.97 -7.33
N GLU A 177 2.88 -11.74 -8.33
CA GLU A 177 2.58 -13.17 -8.21
C GLU A 177 3.76 -13.94 -7.60
N LYS A 178 4.98 -13.67 -8.09
CA LYS A 178 6.22 -14.31 -7.60
C LYS A 178 6.57 -13.95 -6.16
N LEU A 179 6.21 -12.75 -5.73
CA LEU A 179 6.39 -12.30 -4.35
C LEU A 179 5.30 -12.79 -3.40
N GLY A 180 4.23 -13.39 -3.92
CA GLY A 180 3.09 -13.87 -3.15
C GLY A 180 1.93 -12.88 -3.04
N ALA A 181 1.94 -11.80 -3.82
CA ALA A 181 0.77 -10.96 -4.08
C ALA A 181 -0.21 -11.75 -4.97
N GLY A 182 -0.95 -12.67 -4.35
CA GLY A 182 -1.80 -13.62 -5.07
C GLY A 182 -2.22 -14.88 -4.32
N ILE A 183 -1.93 -15.02 -3.02
CA ILE A 183 -2.47 -16.13 -2.21
C ILE A 183 -3.39 -15.59 -1.11
N SER A 184 -4.61 -15.22 -1.49
CA SER A 184 -5.78 -15.49 -0.66
C SER A 184 -6.59 -16.58 -1.37
N ILE A 185 -6.48 -17.82 -0.86
CA ILE A 185 -7.40 -18.92 -1.20
C ILE A 185 -8.70 -18.71 -0.40
#